data_AF-A0A6L3ZHE4-F1
#
_entry.id   AF-A0A6L3ZHE4-F1
#
_cell.length_a   1.000
_cell.length_b   1.000
_cell.length_c   1.000
_cell.angle_alpha   90.00
_cell.angle_beta   90.00
_cell.angle_gamma   90.00
#
_symmetry.space_group_name_H-M   'P 1'
#
loop_
_entity.id
_entity.type
_entity.pdbx_description
1 polymer ?
#
loop_
_entity_poly.entity_id
_entity_poly.type
_entity_poly.pdbx_seq_one_letter_code
_entity_poly.pdbx_strand_id
1 'polypeptide(L)'
;MLIQIATLFLFIVAVLAILAVYAYKVGLHLQLIQIEKHMEPGRIMDIVFFDFKNADERKLRVEAFLRYPLMFPVVIEEDDNDEVVQLKKKIKNSNYGLYLLLIALIILNAMNA
;
A
#
# COMPACT_ATOMS: atom_id res chain seq x y z
N MET A 1 1.84 -2.99 34.53
CA MET A 1 2.86 -3.76 33.80
C MET A 1 2.27 -4.63 32.69
N LEU A 2 1.37 -5.58 32.99
CA LEU A 2 0.79 -6.47 31.95
C LEU A 2 -0.01 -5.71 30.88
N ILE A 3 -0.82 -4.72 31.28
CA ILE A 3 -1.56 -3.84 30.37
C ILE A 3 -0.62 -3.02 29.47
N GLN A 4 0.46 -2.45 30.03
CA GLN A 4 1.44 -1.67 29.26
C GLN A 4 2.16 -2.52 28.21
N ILE A 5 2.53 -3.77 28.57
CA ILE A 5 3.15 -4.72 27.64
C ILE A 5 2.16 -5.09 26.53
N ALA A 6 0.90 -5.36 26.87
CA ALA A 6 -0.15 -5.66 25.88
C ALA A 6 -0.39 -4.48 24.93
N THR A 7 -0.47 -3.25 25.45
CA THR A 7 -0.60 -2.04 24.64
C THR A 7 0.58 -1.86 23.68
N LEU A 8 1.81 -2.01 24.18
CA LEU A 8 3.02 -1.93 23.34
C LEU A 8 3.00 -3.00 22.24
N PHE A 9 2.63 -4.23 22.59
CA PHE A 9 2.52 -5.31 21.61
C PHE A 9 1.48 -4.99 20.52
N LEU A 10 0.28 -4.54 20.91
CA LEU A 10 -0.77 -4.15 19.96
C LEU A 10 -0.34 -2.99 19.07
N PHE A 11 0.39 -2.01 19.62
CA PHE A 11 0.96 -0.90 18.87
C PHE A 11 1.93 -1.42 17.79
N ILE A 12 2.87 -2.30 18.14
CA ILE A 12 3.83 -2.89 17.20
C ILE A 12 3.09 -3.66 16.10
N VAL A 13 2.10 -4.49 16.47
CA VAL A 13 1.29 -5.25 15.51
C VAL A 13 0.53 -4.32 14.57
N ALA A 14 -0.05 -3.24 15.07
CA ALA A 14 -0.77 -2.28 14.24
C ALA A 14 0.16 -1.54 13.26
N VAL A 15 1.36 -1.13 13.70
CA VAL A 15 2.38 -0.53 12.81
C VAL A 15 2.81 -1.52 11.73
N LEU A 16 3.08 -2.79 12.08
CA LEU A 16 3.43 -3.82 11.11
C LEU A 16 2.29 -4.07 10.12
N ALA A 17 1.04 -4.07 10.57
CA ALA A 17 -0.13 -4.21 9.71
C ALA A 17 -0.25 -3.02 8.72
N ILE A 18 -0.01 -1.79 9.18
CA ILE A 18 0.00 -0.59 8.31
C ILE A 18 1.08 -0.73 7.25
N LEU A 19 2.31 -1.10 7.64
CA LEU A 19 3.42 -1.29 6.71
C LEU A 19 3.14 -2.40 5.70
N ALA A 20 2.56 -3.51 6.13
CA ALA A 20 2.20 -4.62 5.24
C ALA A 20 1.12 -4.22 4.21
N VAL A 21 0.05 -3.55 4.65
CA VAL A 21 -1.01 -3.06 3.75
C VAL A 21 -0.46 -2.00 2.79
N TYR A 22 0.44 -1.14 3.27
CA TYR A 22 1.08 -0.13 2.43
C TYR A 22 2.00 -0.76 1.38
N ALA A 23 2.84 -1.75 1.76
CA ALA A 23 3.68 -2.48 0.81
C ALA A 23 2.84 -3.21 -0.26
N TYR A 24 1.74 -3.86 0.16
CA TYR A 24 0.78 -4.46 -0.75
C TYR A 24 0.20 -3.42 -1.73
N LYS A 25 -0.20 -2.24 -1.22
CA LYS A 25 -0.71 -1.14 -2.04
C LYS A 25 0.33 -0.68 -3.08
N VAL A 26 1.59 -0.49 -2.68
CA VAL A 26 2.65 -0.08 -3.61
C VAL A 26 2.93 -1.16 -4.66
N GLY A 27 2.85 -2.45 -4.30
CA GLY A 27 2.96 -3.52 -5.30
C GLY A 27 1.80 -3.52 -6.30
N LEU A 28 0.57 -3.14 -5.90
CA LEU A 28 -0.51 -2.88 -6.85
C LEU A 28 -0.22 -1.66 -7.74
N HIS A 29 0.36 -0.59 -7.20
CA HIS A 29 0.78 0.54 -8.04
C HIS A 29 1.82 0.14 -9.08
N LEU A 30 2.74 -0.76 -8.72
CA LEU A 30 3.75 -1.27 -9.64
C LEU A 30 3.10 -2.03 -10.80
N GLN A 31 2.17 -2.94 -10.50
CA GLN A 31 1.39 -3.65 -11.51
C GLN A 31 0.62 -2.69 -12.42
N LEU A 32 0.03 -1.62 -11.85
CA LEU A 32 -0.69 -0.62 -12.62
C LEU A 32 0.24 0.08 -13.63
N ILE A 33 1.40 0.55 -13.17
CA ILE A 33 2.38 1.23 -14.01
C ILE A 33 2.91 0.28 -15.10
N GLN A 34 3.10 -1.00 -14.79
CA GLN A 34 3.51 -2.00 -15.77
C GLN A 34 2.47 -2.14 -16.88
N ILE A 35 1.19 -2.28 -16.53
CA ILE A 35 0.09 -2.37 -17.50
C ILE A 35 0.02 -1.10 -18.37
N GLU A 36 0.07 0.08 -17.75
CA GLU A 36 0.06 1.37 -18.47
C GLU A 36 1.24 1.50 -19.44
N LYS A 37 2.40 0.95 -19.08
CA LYS A 37 3.60 0.92 -19.93
C LYS A 37 3.69 -0.30 -20.84
N HIS A 38 2.61 -1.08 -20.97
CA HIS A 38 2.53 -2.26 -21.85
C HIS A 38 3.57 -3.35 -21.52
N MET A 39 3.90 -3.46 -20.24
CA MET A 39 4.76 -4.50 -19.68
C MET A 39 3.88 -5.60 -19.05
N GLU A 40 4.40 -6.82 -18.96
CA GLU A 40 3.72 -7.86 -18.21
C GLU A 40 3.67 -7.51 -16.72
N PRO A 41 2.49 -7.57 -16.07
CA PRO A 41 2.38 -7.29 -14.64
C PRO A 41 3.08 -8.39 -13.83
N GLY A 42 4.01 -7.97 -12.98
CA GLY A 42 4.74 -8.85 -12.06
C GLY A 42 3.91 -9.25 -10.84
N ARG A 43 4.57 -9.77 -9.81
CA ARG A 43 3.95 -10.08 -8.51
C ARG A 43 3.98 -8.83 -7.62
N ILE A 44 3.01 -8.71 -6.72
CA ILE A 44 2.98 -7.64 -5.71
C ILE A 44 4.27 -7.61 -4.88
N MET A 45 4.86 -8.78 -4.60
CA MET A 45 6.11 -8.90 -3.82
C MET A 45 7.36 -8.39 -4.55
N ASP A 46 7.28 -8.12 -5.86
CA ASP A 46 8.41 -7.61 -6.64
C ASP A 46 8.78 -6.17 -6.24
N ILE A 47 7.92 -5.49 -5.46
CA ILE A 47 8.28 -4.22 -4.83
C ILE A 47 9.39 -4.38 -3.78
N VAL A 48 9.47 -5.55 -3.14
CA VAL A 48 10.45 -5.86 -2.08
C VAL A 48 11.63 -6.67 -2.63
N PHE A 49 11.35 -7.64 -3.50
CA PHE A 49 12.37 -8.54 -4.06
C PHE A 49 12.75 -8.10 -5.46
N PHE A 50 13.82 -7.32 -5.57
CA PHE A 50 14.29 -6.81 -6.85
C PHE A 50 15.77 -6.50 -6.90
N ASP A 51 16.29 -6.27 -8.11
CA ASP A 51 17.69 -5.88 -8.28
C ASP A 51 17.86 -4.36 -8.07
N PHE A 52 18.40 -3.99 -6.90
CA PHE A 52 18.71 -2.61 -6.56
C PHE A 52 19.78 -1.98 -7.47
N LYS A 53 20.58 -2.78 -8.18
CA LYS A 53 21.62 -2.28 -9.09
C LYS A 53 21.03 -1.81 -10.42
N ASN A 54 19.88 -2.35 -10.83
CA ASN A 54 19.20 -1.95 -12.05
C ASN A 54 18.49 -0.59 -11.87
N ALA A 55 18.93 0.42 -12.63
CA ALA A 55 18.43 1.78 -12.52
C ALA A 55 16.97 1.94 -12.98
N ASP A 56 16.56 1.21 -14.02
CA ASP A 56 15.20 1.28 -14.56
C ASP A 56 14.20 0.65 -13.59
N GLU A 57 14.58 -0.48 -13.01
CA GLU A 57 13.82 -1.17 -11.98
C GLU A 57 13.63 -0.32 -10.71
N ARG A 58 14.66 0.41 -10.27
CA ARG A 58 14.51 1.36 -9.17
C ARG A 58 13.54 2.48 -9.53
N LYS A 59 13.65 3.05 -10.74
CA LYS A 59 12.81 4.16 -11.19
C LYS A 59 11.33 3.78 -11.18
N LEU A 60 11.00 2.59 -11.68
CA LEU A 60 9.64 2.05 -11.66
C LEU A 60 9.07 1.94 -10.24
N ARG A 61 9.89 1.52 -9.27
CA ARG A 61 9.46 1.37 -7.88
C ARG A 61 9.29 2.69 -7.16
N VAL A 62 10.13 3.67 -7.44
CA VAL A 62 9.94 5.05 -6.95
C VAL A 62 8.66 5.65 -7.52
N GLU A 63 8.38 5.44 -8.81
CA GLU A 63 7.13 5.87 -9.44
C GLU A 63 5.91 5.19 -8.79
N ALA A 64 5.98 3.87 -8.56
CA ALA A 64 4.94 3.13 -7.86
C ALA A 64 4.70 3.62 -6.43
N PHE A 65 5.77 3.93 -5.70
CA PHE A 65 5.70 4.45 -4.33
C PHE A 65 5.01 5.83 -4.27
N LEU A 66 5.27 6.68 -5.26
CA LEU A 66 4.69 8.03 -5.33
C LEU A 66 3.28 8.07 -5.94
N ARG A 67 2.84 7.00 -6.60
CA ARG A 67 1.51 6.90 -7.19
C ARG A 67 0.45 6.93 -6.09
N TYR A 68 -0.65 7.65 -6.32
CA TYR A 68 -1.80 7.77 -5.41
C TYR A 68 -1.41 7.92 -3.92
N PRO A 69 -0.83 9.07 -3.54
CA PRO A 69 -0.54 9.36 -2.14
C PRO A 69 -1.79 9.18 -1.29
N LEU A 70 -1.61 8.84 0.00
CA LEU A 70 -2.73 8.71 0.94
C LEU A 70 -3.61 9.97 0.87
N MET A 71 -4.93 9.77 0.97
CA MET A 71 -5.96 10.82 0.86
C MET A 71 -6.20 11.39 -0.54
N PHE A 72 -5.43 11.00 -1.56
CA PHE A 72 -5.75 11.36 -2.95
C PHE A 72 -6.72 10.34 -3.57
N PRO A 73 -7.66 10.81 -4.42
CA PRO A 73 -8.61 9.92 -5.07
C PRO A 73 -7.90 9.01 -6.07
N VAL A 74 -8.35 7.75 -6.12
CA VAL A 74 -8.02 6.83 -7.22
C VAL A 74 -9.14 6.98 -8.24
N VAL A 75 -8.85 7.71 -9.33
CA VAL A 75 -9.82 8.01 -10.38
C VAL A 75 -9.93 6.82 -11.32
N ILE A 76 -11.15 6.34 -11.53
CA ILE A 76 -11.48 5.33 -12.54
C ILE A 76 -12.09 6.09 -13.72
N GLU A 77 -11.47 5.97 -14.88
CA GLU A 77 -11.85 6.63 -16.12
C GLU A 77 -12.77 5.69 -16.93
N GLU A 78 -13.57 6.24 -17.86
CA GLU A 78 -14.54 5.44 -18.63
C GLU A 78 -13.88 4.51 -19.66
N ASP A 79 -12.67 4.85 -20.10
CA ASP A 79 -11.85 4.11 -21.05
C ASP A 79 -10.86 3.14 -20.38
N ASP A 80 -10.84 3.08 -19.04
CA ASP A 80 -10.03 2.11 -18.32
C ASP A 80 -10.49 0.69 -18.67
N ASN A 81 -9.55 -0.17 -19.08
CA ASN A 81 -9.85 -1.57 -19.28
C ASN A 81 -10.22 -2.27 -17.95
N ASP A 82 -10.91 -3.41 -18.04
CA ASP A 82 -11.40 -4.14 -16.85
C ASP A 82 -10.28 -4.51 -15.85
N GLU A 83 -9.07 -4.80 -16.32
CA GLU A 83 -7.93 -5.14 -15.49
C GLU A 83 -7.46 -3.93 -14.65
N VAL A 84 -7.32 -2.76 -15.30
CA VAL A 84 -6.97 -1.49 -14.68
C VAL A 84 -8.04 -1.07 -13.66
N VAL A 85 -9.32 -1.19 -14.03
CA VAL A 85 -10.45 -0.92 -13.12
C VAL A 85 -10.36 -1.80 -11.87
N GLN A 86 -10.11 -3.10 -12.02
CA GLN A 86 -9.97 -4.01 -10.88
C GLN A 86 -8.78 -3.65 -10.00
N LEU A 87 -7.66 -3.25 -10.59
CA LEU A 87 -6.48 -2.83 -9.84
C LEU A 87 -6.73 -1.53 -9.06
N LYS A 88 -7.31 -0.52 -9.72
CA LYS A 88 -7.71 0.76 -9.10
C LYS A 88 -8.69 0.52 -7.94
N LYS A 89 -9.63 -0.41 -8.08
CA LYS A 89 -10.53 -0.82 -6.97
C LYS A 89 -9.76 -1.44 -5.80
N LYS A 90 -8.79 -2.33 -6.04
CA LYS A 90 -7.95 -2.92 -4.99
C LYS A 90 -7.12 -1.86 -4.27
N ILE A 91 -6.54 -0.90 -5.00
CA ILE A 91 -5.81 0.25 -4.43
C ILE A 91 -6.73 1.12 -3.56
N LYS A 92 -7.95 1.38 -4.02
CA LYS A 92 -8.94 2.13 -3.21
C LYS A 92 -9.30 1.38 -1.93
N ASN A 93 -9.47 0.06 -2.00
CA ASN A 93 -9.78 -0.75 -0.83
C ASN A 93 -8.61 -0.81 0.16
N SER A 94 -7.36 -0.85 -0.31
CA SER A 94 -6.19 -0.79 0.58
C SER A 94 -6.07 0.56 1.28
N ASN A 95 -6.45 1.68 0.63
CA ASN A 95 -6.58 2.98 1.30
C ASN A 95 -7.58 2.93 2.45
N TYR A 96 -8.77 2.35 2.26
CA TYR A 96 -9.73 2.18 3.34
C TYR A 96 -9.16 1.33 4.49
N GLY A 97 -8.45 0.25 4.17
CA GLY A 97 -7.74 -0.56 5.17
C GLY A 97 -6.71 0.26 5.97
N LEU A 98 -5.91 1.08 5.29
CA LEU A 98 -4.95 1.98 5.94
C LEU A 98 -5.64 3.00 6.85
N TYR A 99 -6.74 3.61 6.40
CA TYR A 99 -7.50 4.56 7.22
C TYR A 99 -8.06 3.89 8.48
N LEU A 100 -8.64 2.70 8.37
CA LEU A 100 -9.15 1.95 9.52
C LEU A 100 -8.04 1.59 10.51
N LEU A 101 -6.87 1.16 10.03
CA LEU A 101 -5.73 0.85 10.89
C LEU A 101 -5.17 2.09 11.59
N LEU A 102 -5.10 3.23 10.91
CA LEU A 102 -4.70 4.50 11.51
C LEU A 102 -5.70 4.95 12.58
N ILE A 103 -7.00 4.85 12.32
CA ILE A 103 -8.04 5.16 13.31
C ILE A 103 -7.92 4.23 14.53
N ALA A 104 -7.75 2.93 14.32
CA ALA A 104 -7.55 1.97 15.41
C ALA A 104 -6.30 2.29 16.24
N LEU A 105 -5.21 2.69 15.60
CA LEU A 105 -3.97 3.10 16.27
C LEU A 105 -4.17 4.38 17.11
N ILE A 106 -4.92 5.36 16.59
CA ILE A 106 -5.27 6.59 17.32
C ILE A 106 -6.14 6.25 18.54
N ILE A 107 -7.18 5.43 18.38
CA ILE A 107 -8.06 5.00 19.48
C ILE A 107 -7.26 4.26 20.55
N LEU A 108 -6.40 3.32 20.13
CA LEU A 108 -5.54 2.58 21.05
C LEU A 108 -4.67 3.53 21.88
N ASN A 109 -4.04 4.53 21.28
CA ASN A 109 -3.22 5.49 22.02
C ASN A 109 -4.06 6.41 22.91
N ALA A 110 -5.20 6.89 22.42
CA ALA A 110 -6.09 7.78 23.17
C ALA A 110 -6.68 7.10 24.43
N MET A 111 -6.90 5.78 24.41
CA MET A 111 -7.35 5.01 25.58
C MET A 111 -6.25 4.75 26.61
N ASN A 112 -4.97 4.92 26.22
CA ASN A 112 -3.81 4.67 27.07
C ASN A 112 -3.10 5.96 27.53
N ALA A 113 -3.56 7.13 27.06
CA ALA A 113 -3.10 8.46 27.45
C ALA A 113 -3.93 8.99 28.64
#